data_AF-A0A7J2RXR8-F1
#
_entry.id   AF-A0A7J2RXR8-F1
#
_cell.length_a   1.000
_cell.length_b   1.000
_cell.length_c   1.000
_cell.angle_alpha   90.00
_cell.angle_beta   90.00
_cell.angle_gamma   90.00
#
_symmetry.space_group_name_H-M   'P 1'
#
loop_
_entity.id
_entity.type
_entity.pdbx_description
1 polymer ?
#
loop_
_entity_poly.entity_id
_entity_poly.type
_entity_poly.pdbx_seq_one_letter_code
_entity_poly.pdbx_strand_id
1 'polypeptide(L)'
;MEESPKIVLPEDELGRRTLKNKLDEYKGRLEEIINQNLNMHPELIRKISVKSGGLGYRIDILESLLKNRELDTYQFSLELNKKDGFFDAESYNTAAAIIDDYCKTGGKNVKGGTGLHTQQLN
;
A
#
# COMPACT_ATOMS: atom_id res chain seq x y z
N MET A 1 7.65 -17.92 20.54
CA MET A 1 7.83 -17.27 19.23
C MET A 1 6.71 -16.26 19.13
N GLU A 2 7.03 -14.97 19.05
CA GLU A 2 6.01 -13.94 18.83
C GLU A 2 5.46 -14.09 17.41
N GLU A 3 4.14 -13.95 17.25
CA GLU A 3 3.50 -13.95 15.95
C GLU A 3 3.92 -12.70 15.16
N SER A 4 4.25 -12.89 13.87
CA SER A 4 4.55 -11.77 12.98
C SER A 4 3.33 -10.86 12.82
N PRO A 5 3.52 -9.52 12.68
CA PRO A 5 2.41 -8.61 12.46
C PRO A 5 1.64 -8.95 11.18
N LYS A 6 0.30 -8.97 11.28
CA LYS A 6 -0.59 -9.23 10.15
C LYS A 6 -1.49 -8.04 9.87
N ILE A 7 -1.74 -7.79 8.59
CA ILE A 7 -2.80 -6.90 8.12
C ILE A 7 -3.95 -7.77 7.64
N VAL A 8 -5.17 -7.45 8.08
CA VAL A 8 -6.37 -8.21 7.73
C VAL A 8 -7.31 -7.29 6.97
N LEU A 9 -7.84 -7.79 5.84
CA LEU A 9 -8.79 -7.07 5.01
C LEU A 9 -10.10 -6.89 5.80
N PRO A 10 -10.67 -5.68 5.85
CA PRO A 10 -11.94 -5.45 6.52
C PRO A 10 -13.06 -6.30 5.90
N GLU A 11 -13.98 -6.77 6.74
CA GLU A 11 -15.14 -7.55 6.29
C GLU A 11 -16.25 -6.67 5.73
N ASP A 12 -16.34 -5.40 6.11
CA ASP A 12 -17.37 -4.52 5.60
C ASP A 12 -17.11 -4.11 4.14
N GLU A 13 -18.19 -4.02 3.36
CA GLU A 13 -18.09 -3.71 1.93
C GLU A 13 -17.54 -2.30 1.68
N LEU A 14 -17.82 -1.36 2.58
CA LEU A 14 -17.38 0.02 2.47
C LEU A 14 -15.85 0.13 2.62
N GLY A 15 -15.27 -0.54 3.60
CA GLY A 15 -13.83 -0.65 3.82
C GLY A 15 -13.15 -1.30 2.62
N ARG A 16 -13.70 -2.42 2.12
CA ARG A 16 -13.17 -3.10 0.92
C ARG A 16 -13.22 -2.21 -0.32
N ARG A 17 -14.31 -1.47 -0.54
CA ARG A 17 -14.43 -0.51 -1.64
C ARG A 17 -13.45 0.64 -1.50
N THR A 18 -13.25 1.15 -0.30
CA THR A 18 -12.27 2.21 -0.01
C THR A 18 -10.85 1.77 -0.36
N LEU A 19 -10.46 0.55 0.02
CA LEU A 19 -9.14 0.00 -0.29
C LEU A 19 -8.93 -0.19 -1.80
N LYS A 20 -9.96 -0.62 -2.54
CA LYS A 20 -9.93 -0.69 -4.01
C LYS A 20 -9.72 0.68 -4.63
N ASN A 21 -10.50 1.68 -4.22
CA ASN A 21 -10.33 3.05 -4.71
C ASN A 21 -8.92 3.60 -4.42
N LYS A 22 -8.35 3.26 -3.26
CA LYS A 22 -6.97 3.65 -2.91
C LYS A 22 -5.93 2.94 -3.77
N LEU A 23 -6.14 1.67 -4.10
CA LEU A 23 -5.29 0.96 -5.04
C LEU A 23 -5.31 1.64 -6.41
N ASP A 24 -6.48 2.01 -6.92
CA ASP A 24 -6.62 2.70 -8.20
C ASP A 24 -5.92 4.07 -8.20
N GLU A 25 -6.09 4.86 -7.12
CA GLU A 25 -5.36 6.12 -6.93
C GLU A 25 -3.84 5.91 -6.98
N TYR A 26 -3.33 4.90 -6.27
CA TYR A 26 -1.90 4.62 -6.25
C TYR A 26 -1.36 4.14 -7.60
N LYS A 27 -2.15 3.35 -8.35
CA LYS A 27 -1.81 2.95 -9.72
C LYS A 27 -1.76 4.16 -10.65
N GLY A 28 -2.73 5.07 -10.59
CA GLY A 28 -2.70 6.31 -11.37
C GLY A 28 -1.44 7.14 -11.09
N ARG A 29 -1.05 7.27 -9.82
CA ARG A 29 0.20 7.95 -9.44
C ARG A 29 1.46 7.23 -9.95
N LEU A 30 1.44 5.90 -9.99
CA LEU A 30 2.55 5.13 -10.56
C LEU A 30 2.64 5.34 -12.08
N GLU A 31 1.52 5.40 -12.78
CA GLU A 31 1.46 5.72 -14.21
C GLU A 31 2.00 7.13 -14.50
N GLU A 32 1.67 8.12 -13.67
CA GLU A 32 2.26 9.47 -13.78
C GLU A 32 3.78 9.44 -13.65
N ILE A 33 4.32 8.68 -12.67
CA ILE A 33 5.77 8.51 -12.51
C ILE A 33 6.36 7.83 -13.74
N ILE A 34 5.74 6.78 -14.27
CA ILE A 34 6.19 6.09 -15.49
C ILE A 34 6.23 7.07 -16.67
N ASN A 35 5.15 7.83 -16.87
CA ASN A 35 5.02 8.78 -17.97
C ASN A 35 6.03 9.94 -17.87
N GLN A 36 6.38 10.38 -16.67
CA GLN A 36 7.42 11.38 -16.45
C GLN A 36 8.84 10.83 -16.66
N ASN A 37 9.01 9.51 -16.67
CA ASN A 37 10.31 8.83 -16.69
C ASN A 37 10.41 7.77 -17.81
N LEU A 38 9.73 7.97 -18.94
CA LEU A 38 9.65 6.99 -20.05
C LEU A 38 11.00 6.50 -20.59
N ASN A 39 12.06 7.31 -20.43
CA ASN A 39 13.41 6.97 -20.88
C ASN A 39 14.24 6.21 -19.83
N MET A 40 13.69 5.95 -18.64
CA MET A 40 14.39 5.22 -17.58
C MET A 40 14.15 3.71 -17.68
N HIS A 41 15.15 2.95 -17.24
CA HIS A 41 15.00 1.49 -17.11
C HIS A 41 13.90 1.15 -16.08
N PRO A 42 13.06 0.12 -16.31
CA PRO A 42 11.96 -0.24 -15.41
C PRO A 42 12.37 -0.46 -13.94
N GLU A 43 13.57 -1.01 -13.70
CA GLU A 43 14.09 -1.18 -12.34
C GLU A 43 14.32 0.14 -11.61
N LEU A 44 14.71 1.21 -12.32
CA LEU A 44 14.87 2.54 -11.73
C LEU A 44 13.51 3.13 -11.39
N ILE A 45 12.52 2.96 -12.27
CA ILE A 45 11.13 3.36 -12.00
C ILE A 45 10.61 2.64 -10.75
N ARG A 46 10.88 1.34 -10.61
CA ARG A 46 10.55 0.56 -9.41
C ARG A 46 11.22 1.13 -8.15
N LYS A 47 12.52 1.45 -8.21
CA LYS A 47 13.26 2.07 -7.10
C LYS A 47 12.76 3.47 -6.75
N ILE A 48 12.30 4.25 -7.74
CA ILE A 48 11.69 5.57 -7.50
C ILE A 48 10.35 5.39 -6.80
N SER A 49 9.48 4.51 -7.32
CA SER A 49 8.13 4.35 -6.76
C SER A 49 8.13 3.86 -5.32
N VAL A 50 9.06 2.98 -4.93
CA VAL A 50 9.22 2.59 -3.52
C VAL A 50 9.78 3.72 -2.65
N LYS A 51 10.70 4.56 -3.16
CA LYS A 51 11.26 5.70 -2.42
C LYS A 51 10.32 6.89 -2.33
N SER A 52 9.38 7.03 -3.26
CA SER A 52 8.34 8.08 -3.26
C SER A 52 7.28 7.80 -2.21
N GLY A 53 7.68 7.85 -0.93
CA GLY A 53 6.79 7.62 0.22
C GLY A 53 6.26 6.18 0.33
N GLY A 54 6.98 5.19 -0.22
CA GLY A 54 6.53 3.81 -0.21
C GLY A 54 5.42 3.50 -1.21
N LEU A 55 5.18 4.32 -2.24
CA LEU A 55 4.07 4.11 -3.19
C LEU A 55 4.09 2.70 -3.80
N GLY A 56 5.26 2.23 -4.24
CA GLY A 56 5.42 0.88 -4.77
C GLY A 56 4.97 -0.19 -3.77
N TYR A 57 5.40 -0.09 -2.51
CA TYR A 57 5.01 -1.04 -1.46
C TYR A 57 3.53 -0.94 -1.08
N ARG A 58 2.93 0.26 -1.10
CA ARG A 58 1.49 0.41 -0.86
C ARG A 58 0.66 -0.34 -1.90
N ILE A 59 1.08 -0.29 -3.16
CA ILE A 59 0.45 -1.04 -4.26
C ILE A 59 0.61 -2.55 -4.01
N ASP A 60 1.84 -3.03 -3.79
CA ASP A 60 2.11 -4.46 -3.59
C ASP A 60 1.32 -5.04 -2.40
N ILE A 61 1.27 -4.30 -1.27
CA ILE A 61 0.53 -4.71 -0.07
C ILE A 61 -0.97 -4.74 -0.35
N LEU A 62 -1.54 -3.71 -0.98
CA LEU A 62 -2.98 -3.67 -1.28
C LEU A 62 -3.40 -4.75 -2.26
N GLU A 63 -2.63 -5.00 -3.32
CA GLU A 63 -2.93 -6.07 -4.28
C GLU A 63 -2.93 -7.44 -3.61
N SER A 64 -1.92 -7.71 -2.79
CA SER A 64 -1.83 -8.97 -2.04
C SER A 64 -2.98 -9.09 -1.04
N LEU A 65 -3.28 -8.04 -0.28
CA LEU A 65 -4.35 -8.05 0.72
C LEU A 65 -5.75 -8.21 0.10
N LEU A 66 -6.04 -7.52 -1.00
CA LEU A 66 -7.33 -7.64 -1.72
C LEU A 66 -7.51 -9.02 -2.35
N LYS A 67 -6.42 -9.71 -2.68
CA LYS A 67 -6.44 -11.07 -3.23
C LYS A 67 -6.56 -12.15 -2.13
N ASN A 68 -5.73 -12.04 -1.10
CA ASN A 68 -5.52 -13.10 -0.10
C ASN A 68 -6.30 -12.86 1.20
N ARG A 69 -6.93 -11.69 1.36
CA ARG A 69 -7.67 -11.22 2.54
C ARG A 69 -6.86 -10.98 3.80
N GLU A 70 -5.65 -11.53 3.90
CA GLU A 70 -4.70 -11.25 4.96
C GLU A 70 -3.28 -11.20 4.40
N LEU A 71 -2.39 -10.57 5.16
CA LEU A 71 -0.99 -10.41 4.79
C LEU A 71 -0.11 -10.44 6.04
N ASP A 72 0.79 -11.42 6.10
CA ASP A 72 1.90 -11.43 7.05
C ASP A 72 2.99 -10.49 6.54
N THR A 73 3.24 -9.39 7.24
CA THR A 73 4.12 -8.33 6.76
C THR A 73 5.58 -8.78 6.73
N TYR A 74 5.99 -9.65 7.67
CA TYR A 74 7.34 -10.16 7.69
C TYR A 74 7.60 -11.09 6.51
N GLN A 75 6.74 -12.10 6.30
CA GLN A 75 6.89 -13.03 5.18
C GLN A 75 6.81 -12.29 3.84
N PHE A 76 5.88 -11.34 3.70
CA PHE A 76 5.76 -10.58 2.46
C PHE A 76 6.98 -9.68 2.19
N SER A 77 7.63 -9.15 3.24
CA SER A 77 8.89 -8.40 3.07
C SER A 77 10.00 -9.27 2.47
N LEU A 78 10.09 -10.54 2.88
CA LEU A 78 11.07 -11.49 2.35
C LEU A 78 10.78 -11.82 0.89
N GLU A 79 9.51 -11.99 0.54
CA GLU A 79 9.06 -12.22 -0.84
C GLU A 79 9.41 -11.04 -1.75
N LEU A 80 9.16 -9.81 -1.30
CA LEU A 80 9.50 -8.59 -2.05
C LEU A 80 11.00 -8.43 -2.24
N ASN A 81 11.80 -8.66 -1.20
CA ASN A 81 13.26 -8.59 -1.32
C ASN A 81 13.79 -9.63 -2.32
N LYS A 82 13.24 -10.84 -2.32
CA LYS A 82 13.60 -11.89 -3.28
C LYS A 82 13.18 -11.54 -4.71
N LYS A 83 12.00 -10.93 -4.88
CA LYS A 83 11.45 -10.53 -6.18
C LYS A 83 12.25 -9.39 -6.82
N ASP A 84 12.54 -8.35 -6.05
CA ASP A 84 13.08 -7.10 -6.58
C ASP A 84 14.61 -7.01 -6.49
N GLY A 85 15.24 -7.90 -5.72
CA GLY A 85 16.69 -7.88 -5.47
C GLY A 85 17.17 -6.69 -4.62
N PHE A 86 16.23 -5.90 -4.10
CA PHE A 86 16.47 -4.82 -3.16
C PHE A 86 15.25 -4.63 -2.26
N PHE A 87 15.44 -4.05 -1.07
CA PHE A 87 14.36 -3.79 -0.14
C PHE A 87 14.65 -2.55 0.72
N ASP A 88 13.69 -1.64 0.81
CA ASP A 88 13.75 -0.45 1.64
C ASP A 88 12.81 -0.60 2.84
N ALA A 89 13.38 -1.01 3.98
CA ALA A 89 12.60 -1.38 5.17
C ALA A 89 11.78 -0.20 5.74
N GLU A 90 12.32 1.01 5.70
CA GLU A 90 11.64 2.21 6.21
C GLU A 90 10.40 2.54 5.39
N SER A 91 10.52 2.58 4.05
CA SER A 91 9.40 2.81 3.16
C SER A 91 8.37 1.68 3.24
N TYR A 92 8.83 0.43 3.38
CA TYR A 92 7.94 -0.72 3.55
C TYR A 92 7.14 -0.63 4.85
N ASN A 93 7.80 -0.40 5.98
CA ASN A 93 7.14 -0.29 7.29
C ASN A 93 6.13 0.86 7.30
N THR A 94 6.48 1.99 6.70
CA THR A 94 5.58 3.13 6.55
C THR A 94 4.37 2.77 5.69
N ALA A 95 4.58 2.11 4.55
CA ALA A 95 3.50 1.64 3.69
C ALA A 95 2.57 0.65 4.42
N ALA A 96 3.13 -0.33 5.11
CA ALA A 96 2.39 -1.30 5.90
C ALA A 96 1.55 -0.63 6.99
N ALA A 97 2.12 0.31 7.75
CA ALA A 97 1.40 1.06 8.78
C ALA A 97 0.22 1.88 8.19
N ILE A 98 0.41 2.48 7.01
CA ILE A 98 -0.66 3.23 6.32
C ILE A 98 -1.79 2.31 5.89
N ILE A 99 -1.48 1.16 5.28
CA ILE A 99 -2.52 0.22 4.84
C ILE A 99 -3.23 -0.41 6.04
N ASP A 100 -2.50 -0.73 7.11
CA ASP A 100 -3.09 -1.20 8.36
C ASP A 100 -4.06 -0.17 8.97
N ASP A 101 -3.70 1.13 8.96
CA ASP A 101 -4.61 2.19 9.41
C ASP A 101 -5.85 2.31 8.51
N TYR A 102 -5.71 2.18 7.19
CA TYR A 102 -6.87 2.11 6.30
C TYR A 102 -7.79 0.94 6.62
N CYS A 103 -7.23 -0.23 6.92
CA CYS A 103 -8.02 -1.42 7.26
C CYS A 103 -8.72 -1.28 8.63
N LYS A 104 -8.06 -0.68 9.62
CA LYS A 104 -8.57 -0.57 11.00
C LYS A 104 -9.48 0.62 11.22
N THR A 105 -9.19 1.76 10.59
CA THR A 105 -9.84 3.04 10.91
C THR A 105 -10.44 3.73 9.70
N GLY A 106 -10.21 3.24 8.49
CA GLY A 106 -10.52 3.95 7.25
C GLY A 106 -9.51 5.06 6.92
N GLY A 107 -8.34 5.07 7.56
CA GLY A 107 -7.26 6.02 7.25
C GLY A 107 -7.34 7.33 8.02
N LYS A 108 -7.96 7.32 9.21
CA LYS A 108 -8.16 8.53 10.03
C LYS A 108 -6.85 9.14 10.52
N ASN A 109 -5.78 8.34 10.60
CA ASN A 109 -4.50 8.76 11.15
C ASN A 109 -3.47 9.10 10.07
N VAL A 110 -3.79 8.90 8.80
CA VAL A 110 -2.90 9.20 7.67
C VAL A 110 -3.02 10.68 7.30
N LYS A 111 -1.93 11.45 7.46
CA LYS A 111 -1.85 12.86 6.99
C LYS A 111 -2.00 12.92 5.47
N GLY A 112 -3.00 13.65 4.97
CA GLY A 112 -3.37 13.69 3.56
C GLY A 112 -4.24 12.52 3.09
N GLY A 113 -4.58 11.58 3.99
CA GLY A 113 -5.67 10.63 3.79
C GLY A 113 -6.99 11.39 3.88
N THR A 114 -7.98 11.00 3.07
CA THR A 114 -9.27 11.68 2.96
C THR A 114 -10.10 11.71 4.25
N GLY A 115 -9.65 11.11 5.35
CA GLY A 115 -10.27 11.23 6.68
C GLY A 115 -11.80 11.17 6.60
N LEU A 116 -12.38 10.20 5.90
CA LEU A 116 -13.82 10.19 5.60
C LEU A 116 -14.62 9.68 6.80
N HIS A 117 -14.63 10.47 7.88
CA HIS A 117 -15.87 10.74 8.58
C HIS A 117 -16.43 12.06 8.05
N THR A 118 -17.00 12.03 6.84
CA THR A 118 -18.06 12.97 6.49
C THR A 118 -19.36 12.21 6.59
N GLN A 119 -19.91 12.18 7.81
CA GLN A 119 -21.35 12.22 7.96
C GLN A 119 -21.82 13.45 7.16
N GLN A 120 -22.54 13.20 6.07
CA GLN A 120 -23.58 14.13 5.62
C GLN A 120 -24.80 13.27 5.31
N LEU A 121 -25.49 12.88 6.38
CA LEU A 121 -26.92 12.66 6.31
C LEU A 121 -27.54 14.05 6.44
N ASN A 122 -27.97 14.61 5.31
CA ASN A 122 -29.08 15.56 5.26
C ASN A 122 -30.29 14.79 4.72
#